data_AF-A0A059G6S2-F1
#
_entry.id   AF-A0A059G6S2-F1
#
_cell.length_a   1.000
_cell.length_b   1.000
_cell.length_c   1.000
_cell.angle_alpha   90.00
_cell.angle_beta   90.00
_cell.angle_gamma   90.00
#
_symmetry.space_group_name_H-M   'P 1'
#
loop_
_entity.id
_entity.type
_entity.pdbx_description
1 polymer ?
#
loop_
_entity_poly.entity_id
_entity_poly.type
_entity_poly.pdbx_seq_one_letter_code
_entity_poly.pdbx_strand_id
1 'polypeptide(L)'
;MPQAVKILRTRQTDGISLIMYAMFTVGVAVWLAYGIMLASPSIIAANFVTFCLASTILMLKAKAVFAPPQSIAQGATAATSAPIA
;
A
#
# COMPACT_ATOMS: atom_id res chain seq x y z
N MET A 1 -16.60 -20.37 0.11
CA MET A 1 -16.71 -18.90 -0.04
C MET A 1 -16.23 -18.49 -1.44
N PRO A 2 -17.11 -18.26 -2.43
CA PRO A 2 -16.74 -18.08 -3.85
C PRO A 2 -16.16 -16.69 -4.18
N GLN A 3 -16.10 -15.78 -3.21
CA GLN A 3 -15.68 -14.39 -3.40
C GLN A 3 -14.17 -14.28 -3.72
N ALA A 4 -13.33 -15.13 -3.11
CA ALA A 4 -11.88 -15.16 -3.33
C ALA A 4 -11.51 -15.57 -4.77
N VAL A 5 -12.22 -16.54 -5.34
CA VAL A 5 -11.98 -17.04 -6.71
C VAL A 5 -12.40 -16.00 -7.75
N LYS A 6 -13.46 -15.24 -7.49
CA LYS A 6 -13.93 -14.19 -8.40
C LYS A 6 -12.94 -13.02 -8.51
N ILE A 7 -12.34 -12.61 -7.40
CA ILE A 7 -11.30 -11.58 -7.33
C ILE A 7 -10.04 -12.00 -8.11
N LEU A 8 -9.65 -13.28 -7.98
CA LEU A 8 -8.50 -13.83 -8.70
C LEU A 8 -8.71 -13.91 -10.22
N ARG A 9 -9.97 -14.10 -10.66
CA ARG A 9 -10.34 -14.31 -12.07
C ARG A 9 -10.57 -13.01 -12.85
N THR A 10 -11.07 -11.95 -12.21
CA THR A 10 -11.33 -10.67 -12.88
C THR A 10 -10.08 -9.80 -13.03
N ARG A 11 -8.97 -10.13 -12.34
CA ARG A 11 -7.74 -9.30 -12.30
C ARG A 11 -8.03 -7.81 -12.06
N GLN A 12 -9.14 -7.48 -11.41
CA GLN A 12 -9.42 -6.13 -10.93
C GLN A 12 -8.58 -5.90 -9.68
N THR A 13 -7.34 -5.48 -9.90
CA THR A 13 -6.37 -5.10 -8.88
C THR A 13 -6.59 -3.68 -8.34
N ASP A 14 -7.75 -3.06 -8.62
CA ASP A 14 -8.27 -1.94 -7.82
C ASP A 14 -8.50 -2.38 -6.35
N GLY A 15 -8.58 -3.69 -6.12
CA GLY A 15 -9.01 -4.33 -4.88
C GLY A 15 -7.94 -4.65 -3.83
N ILE A 16 -6.73 -4.07 -3.85
CA ILE A 16 -5.96 -3.97 -2.60
C ILE A 16 -6.31 -2.62 -1.98
N SER A 17 -7.39 -2.66 -1.20
CA SER A 17 -8.03 -1.46 -0.69
C SER A 17 -7.04 -0.61 0.10
N LEU A 18 -6.79 0.63 -0.37
CA LEU A 18 -6.10 1.66 0.41
C LEU A 18 -6.74 1.78 1.81
N ILE A 19 -8.05 1.56 1.88
CA ILE A 19 -8.84 1.54 3.11
C ILE A 19 -8.36 0.43 4.06
N MET A 20 -7.97 -0.75 3.57
CA MET A 20 -7.43 -1.82 4.41
C MET A 20 -6.14 -1.38 5.11
N TYR A 21 -5.18 -0.86 4.35
CA TYR A 21 -3.90 -0.39 4.92
C TYR A 21 -4.12 0.81 5.84
N ALA A 22 -5.05 1.71 5.50
CA ALA A 22 -5.41 2.83 6.35
C ALA A 22 -6.04 2.37 7.67
N MET A 23 -7.03 1.46 7.63
CA MET A 23 -7.66 0.90 8.82
C MET A 23 -6.66 0.13 9.69
N PHE A 24 -5.78 -0.66 9.08
CA PHE A 24 -4.72 -1.36 9.81
C PHE A 24 -3.77 -0.36 10.51
N THR A 25 -3.31 0.67 9.78
CA THR A 25 -2.41 1.70 10.33
C THR A 25 -3.08 2.47 11.47
N VAL A 26 -4.36 2.82 11.33
CA VAL A 26 -5.15 3.47 12.40
C VAL A 26 -5.31 2.54 13.60
N GLY A 27 -5.62 1.26 13.39
CA GLY A 27 -5.73 0.28 14.47
C GLY A 27 -4.43 0.15 15.27
N VAL A 28 -3.28 0.07 14.59
CA VAL A 28 -1.96 0.04 15.23
C VAL A 28 -1.68 1.34 15.99
N ALA A 29 -2.07 2.50 15.44
CA ALA A 29 -1.92 3.79 16.13
C ALA A 29 -2.75 3.85 17.42
N VAL A 30 -3.98 3.33 17.40
CA VAL A 30 -4.84 3.23 18.58
C VAL A 30 -4.23 2.30 19.63
N TRP A 31 -3.69 1.15 19.23
CA TRP A 31 -2.99 0.24 20.15
C TRP A 31 -1.72 0.85 20.74
N LEU A 32 -0.98 1.63 19.96
CA LEU A 32 0.17 2.37 20.45
C LEU A 32 -0.24 3.41 21.49
N ALA A 33 -1.27 4.21 21.21
CA ALA A 33 -1.82 5.18 22.16
C ALA A 33 -2.32 4.50 23.44
N TYR A 34 -3.01 3.37 23.31
CA TYR A 34 -3.43 2.55 24.45
C TYR A 34 -2.24 2.06 25.27
N GLY A 35 -1.19 1.54 24.62
CA GLY A 35 0.05 1.13 25.30
C GLY A 35 0.71 2.25 26.09
N ILE A 36 0.71 3.48 25.55
CA ILE A 36 1.21 4.70 26.22
C ILE A 36 0.34 5.02 27.46
N MET A 37 -0.99 4.98 27.34
CA MET A 37 -1.89 5.21 28.47
C MET A 37 -1.69 4.18 29.60
N LEU A 38 -1.33 2.95 29.27
CA LEU A 38 -1.02 1.89 30.22
C LEU A 38 0.43 1.92 30.74
N ALA A 39 1.27 2.81 30.22
CA ALA A 39 2.72 2.82 30.45
C ALA A 39 3.39 1.45 30.24
N SER A 40 2.90 0.67 29.26
CA SER A 40 3.38 -0.69 28.99
C SER A 40 4.48 -0.69 27.92
N PRO A 41 5.77 -0.83 28.29
CA PRO A 41 6.87 -0.73 27.33
C PRO A 41 6.80 -1.80 26.23
N SER A 42 6.30 -3.00 26.54
CA SER A 42 6.17 -4.10 25.56
C SER A 42 5.13 -3.79 24.47
N ILE A 43 3.97 -3.25 24.85
CA ILE A 43 2.91 -2.87 23.90
C ILE A 43 3.39 -1.71 23.05
N ILE A 44 4.05 -0.73 23.66
CA ILE A 44 4.60 0.44 22.97
C ILE A 44 5.65 -0.01 21.94
N ALA A 45 6.64 -0.80 22.35
CA ALA A 45 7.74 -1.23 21.47
C ALA A 45 7.22 -2.02 20.25
N ALA A 46 6.32 -2.98 20.46
CA ALA A 46 5.78 -3.80 19.38
C ALA A 46 4.94 -3.00 18.38
N ASN A 47 4.04 -2.14 18.88
CA ASN A 47 3.15 -1.36 18.01
C ASN A 47 3.90 -0.20 17.34
N PHE A 48 4.91 0.37 17.97
CA PHE A 48 5.71 1.45 17.36
C PHE A 48 6.44 0.98 16.10
N VAL A 49 7.16 -0.16 16.18
CA VAL A 49 7.84 -0.74 15.01
C VAL A 49 6.82 -1.05 13.91
N THR A 50 5.71 -1.67 14.27
CA THR A 50 4.63 -2.00 13.33
C THR A 50 4.04 -0.74 12.68
N PHE A 51 3.86 0.33 13.43
CA PHE A 51 3.33 1.60 12.95
C PHE A 51 4.27 2.27 11.93
N CYS A 52 5.58 2.27 12.17
CA CYS A 52 6.56 2.79 11.23
C CYS A 52 6.54 2.04 9.88
N LEU A 53 6.45 0.71 9.92
CA LEU A 53 6.36 -0.11 8.71
C LEU A 53 5.03 0.12 7.98
N ALA A 54 3.91 0.09 8.72
CA ALA A 54 2.57 0.25 8.16
C ALA A 54 2.38 1.64 7.51
N SER A 55 2.84 2.71 8.16
CA SER A 55 2.79 4.07 7.62
C SER A 55 3.62 4.23 6.35
N THR A 56 4.81 3.62 6.28
CA THR A 56 5.64 3.61 5.07
C THR A 56 4.92 2.94 3.90
N ILE A 57 4.35 1.75 4.12
CA ILE A 57 3.60 1.02 3.10
C ILE A 57 2.37 1.82 2.65
N LEU A 58 1.64 2.41 3.60
CA LEU A 58 0.47 3.24 3.31
C LEU A 58 0.83 4.46 2.47
N MET A 59 1.92 5.16 2.78
CA MET A 59 2.39 6.31 1.99
C MET A 59 2.79 5.91 0.58
N LEU A 60 3.53 4.81 0.42
CA LEU A 60 3.92 4.29 -0.90
C LEU A 60 2.68 3.92 -1.73
N LYS A 61 1.70 3.25 -1.11
CA LYS A 61 0.44 2.89 -1.77
C LYS A 61 -0.39 4.12 -2.11
N ALA A 62 -0.54 5.08 -1.21
CA ALA A 62 -1.24 6.33 -1.47
C ALA A 62 -0.60 7.06 -2.67
N LYS A 63 0.72 7.21 -2.68
CA LYS A 63 1.44 7.81 -3.82
C LYS A 63 1.19 7.05 -5.12
N ALA A 64 1.22 5.72 -5.10
CA ALA A 64 0.96 4.92 -6.31
C ALA A 64 -0.49 5.06 -6.82
N VAL A 65 -1.46 5.25 -5.92
CA VAL A 65 -2.88 5.45 -6.27
C VAL A 65 -3.13 6.87 -6.81
N PHE A 66 -2.47 7.89 -6.26
CA PHE A 66 -2.65 9.28 -6.68
C PHE A 66 -1.69 9.74 -7.79
N ALA A 67 -0.61 8.99 -8.06
CA ALA A 67 0.26 9.26 -9.19
C ALA A 67 -0.50 9.00 -10.50
N PRO A 68 -0.35 9.86 -11.53
CA PRO A 68 -0.94 9.61 -12.83
C PRO A 68 -0.46 8.25 -13.36
N PRO A 69 -1.32 7.47 -14.03
CA PRO A 69 -0.97 6.16 -14.54
C PRO A 69 0.33 6.26 -15.33
N GLN A 70 1.33 5.46 -14.96
CA GLN A 70 2.57 5.39 -15.71
C GLN A 70 2.21 4.80 -17.07
N SER A 71 1.97 5.69 -18.03
CA SER A 71 1.70 5.31 -19.40
C SER A 71 2.92 4.55 -19.90
N ILE A 72 2.67 3.49 -20.65
CA ILE A 72 3.65 2.66 -21.36
C ILE A 72 4.37 3.50 -22.47
N ALA A 73 4.42 4.83 -22.33
CA ALA A 73 4.92 5.78 -23.31
C ALA A 73 6.45 5.83 -23.42
N GLN A 74 7.20 5.33 -22.43
CA GLN A 74 8.67 5.27 -22.52
C GLN A 74 9.20 4.09 -23.35
N GLY A 75 8.37 3.07 -23.66
CA GLY A 75 8.76 1.95 -24.52
C GLY A 75 8.57 2.20 -26.02
N ALA A 76 7.61 3.05 -26.38
CA ALA A 76 7.27 3.30 -27.78
C ALA A 76 8.18 4.34 -28.47
N THR A 77 8.70 5.33 -27.73
CA THR A 77 9.56 6.38 -28.30
C THR A 77 10.98 5.90 -28.62
N ALA A 78 11.44 4.80 -28.02
CA ALA A 78 12.73 4.19 -28.35
C ALA A 78 12.69 3.42 -29.68
N ALA A 79 11.58 2.76 -30.00
CA ALA A 79 11.45 1.88 -31.16
C ALA A 79 11.31 2.62 -32.50
N THR A 80 10.91 3.90 -32.52
CA THR A 80 10.75 4.69 -33.75
C THR A 80 12.04 5.39 -34.20
N SER A 81 13.10 5.40 -33.39
CA SER A 81 14.36 6.08 -33.72
C SER A 81 15.39 5.22 -34.48
N ALA A 82 15.07 3.97 -34.82
CA ALA A 82 15.96 3.13 -35.62
C ALA A 82 15.97 3.66 -37.07
N PRO A 83 17.10 4.21 -37.57
CA PRO A 83 17.18 4.63 -38.96
C PRO A 83 17.09 3.39 -39.85
N ILE A 84 16.18 3.44 -40.83
CA ILE A 84 16.17 2.51 -41.94
C ILE A 84 17.42 2.84 -42.76
N ALA A 85 18.49 2.06 -42.57
CA ALA A 85 19.74 2.14 -43.33
C ALA A 85 20.10 0.73 -43.82
#